data_AF-A0A834J156-F1
#
_entry.id   AF-A0A834J156-F1
#
_cell.length_a   1.000
_cell.length_b   1.000
_cell.length_c   1.000
_cell.angle_alpha   90.00
_cell.angle_beta   90.00
_cell.angle_gamma   90.00
#
_symmetry.space_group_name_H-M   'P 1'
#
loop_
_entity.id
_entity.type
_entity.pdbx_description
1 polymer ?
#
loop_
_entity_poly.entity_id
_entity_poly.type
_entity_poly.pdbx_seq_one_letter_code
_entity_poly.pdbx_strand_id
1 'polypeptide(L)'
;MDKKEFRVLIKYCFLKGNNAVETKYWLDAEFLDTAPGKSTIKDWYAMFRGGEMSTEDGERSERPREDKSKLVSMFPKSKFELEISVEQVALEVVSERVKKVVP
;
A
#
# COMPACT_ATOMS: atom_id res chain seq x y z
N MET A 1 11.23 -22.46 15.21
CA MET A 1 9.81 -22.63 14.84
C MET A 1 9.44 -21.49 13.91
N ASP A 2 8.77 -21.80 12.82
CA ASP A 2 8.36 -20.80 11.85
C ASP A 2 7.15 -20.02 12.34
N LYS A 3 6.98 -18.80 11.83
CA LYS A 3 5.84 -17.94 12.18
C LYS A 3 4.50 -18.62 11.89
N LYS A 4 4.42 -19.43 10.84
CA LYS A 4 3.21 -20.18 10.48
C LYS A 4 2.90 -21.27 11.49
N GLU A 5 3.91 -21.96 12.00
CA GLU A 5 3.75 -23.02 13.02
C GLU A 5 3.18 -22.44 14.31
N PHE A 6 3.68 -21.28 14.75
CA PHE A 6 3.10 -20.60 15.92
C PHE A 6 1.63 -20.22 15.72
N ARG A 7 1.21 -19.82 14.52
CA ARG A 7 -0.21 -19.51 14.24
C ARG A 7 -1.09 -20.74 14.38
N VAL A 8 -0.61 -21.90 13.94
CA VAL A 8 -1.32 -23.18 14.11
C VAL A 8 -1.47 -23.51 15.59
N LEU A 9 -0.43 -23.31 16.40
CA LEU A 9 -0.49 -23.51 17.84
C LEU A 9 -1.45 -22.54 18.54
N ILE A 10 -1.39 -21.25 18.19
CA ILE A 10 -2.31 -20.24 18.74
C ILE A 10 -3.76 -20.61 18.39
N LYS A 11 -4.02 -21.05 17.15
CA LYS A 11 -5.34 -21.53 16.72
C LYS A 11 -5.78 -22.77 17.50
N TYR A 12 -4.87 -23.71 17.74
CA TYR A 12 -5.15 -24.88 18.56
C TYR A 12 -5.57 -24.48 19.98
N CYS A 13 -4.82 -23.58 20.63
CA CYS A 13 -5.17 -23.09 21.96
C CYS A 13 -6.52 -22.35 22.00
N PHE A 14 -6.82 -21.56 20.96
CA PHE A 14 -8.11 -20.90 20.82
C PHE A 14 -9.27 -21.91 20.72
N LEU A 15 -9.13 -22.94 19.89
CA LEU A 15 -10.12 -24.01 19.75
C LEU A 15 -10.28 -24.85 21.02
N LYS A 16 -9.22 -24.99 21.80
CA LYS A 16 -9.23 -25.62 23.12
C LYS A 16 -9.99 -24.82 24.18
N GLY A 17 -10.33 -23.56 23.90
CA GLY A 17 -11.01 -22.65 24.82
C GLY A 17 -10.08 -21.85 25.73
N ASN A 18 -8.75 -21.92 25.51
CA ASN A 18 -7.79 -21.17 26.32
C ASN A 18 -7.86 -19.68 25.97
N ASN A 19 -7.68 -18.83 26.97
CA ASN A 19 -7.58 -17.39 26.74
C ASN A 19 -6.17 -17.00 26.23
N ALA A 20 -6.03 -15.79 25.67
CA ALA A 20 -4.76 -15.33 25.10
C ALA A 20 -3.61 -15.24 26.13
N VAL A 21 -3.91 -15.07 27.42
CA VAL A 21 -2.89 -14.99 28.49
C VAL A 21 -2.36 -16.38 28.82
N GLU A 22 -3.23 -17.37 28.95
CA GLU A 22 -2.87 -18.79 29.13
C GLU A 22 -2.04 -19.28 27.94
N THR A 23 -2.44 -18.93 26.72
CA THR A 23 -1.69 -19.27 25.52
C THR A 23 -0.31 -18.62 25.49
N LYS A 24 -0.17 -17.36 25.94
CA LYS A 24 1.15 -16.72 26.08
C LYS A 24 2.01 -17.45 27.12
N TYR A 25 1.45 -17.76 28.28
CA TYR A 25 2.18 -18.46 29.34
C TYR A 25 2.66 -19.84 28.88
N TRP A 26 1.80 -20.59 28.20
CA TRP A 26 2.14 -21.89 27.65
C TRP A 26 3.22 -21.79 26.55
N LEU A 27 3.10 -20.83 25.62
CA LEU A 27 4.11 -20.62 24.59
C LEU A 27 5.45 -20.16 25.16
N ASP A 28 5.44 -19.34 26.20
CA ASP A 28 6.67 -18.89 26.87
C ASP A 28 7.35 -20.01 27.64
N ALA A 29 6.58 -20.89 28.27
CA ALA A 29 7.12 -22.05 28.98
C ALA A 29 7.80 -23.05 28.03
N GLU A 30 7.22 -23.29 26.85
CA GLU A 30 7.74 -24.28 25.90
C GLU A 30 8.80 -23.74 24.94
N PHE A 31 8.66 -22.48 24.51
CA PHE A 31 9.49 -21.91 23.42
C PHE A 31 10.39 -20.76 23.87
N LEU A 32 10.28 -20.31 25.13
CA LEU A 32 11.12 -19.28 25.75
C LEU A 32 11.24 -18.03 24.85
N ASP A 33 12.46 -17.63 24.50
CA ASP A 33 12.76 -16.43 23.72
C ASP A 33 12.28 -16.49 22.26
N THR A 34 11.95 -17.69 21.76
CA THR A 34 11.42 -17.85 20.39
C THR A 34 9.91 -17.68 20.32
N ALA A 35 9.24 -17.57 21.48
CA ALA A 35 7.80 -17.44 21.57
C ALA A 35 7.30 -16.11 20.94
N PRO A 36 6.13 -16.13 20.30
CA PRO A 36 5.55 -14.93 19.73
C PRO A 36 5.19 -13.90 20.81
N GLY A 37 5.29 -12.62 20.43
CA GLY A 37 4.93 -11.52 21.30
C GLY A 37 3.44 -11.52 21.69
N LYS A 38 3.15 -10.89 22.84
CA LYS A 38 1.77 -10.78 23.36
C LYS A 38 0.81 -10.10 22.39
N SER A 39 1.28 -9.11 21.62
CA SER A 39 0.47 -8.44 20.59
C SER A 39 0.06 -9.42 19.49
N THR A 40 1.00 -10.17 18.93
CA THR A 40 0.75 -11.17 17.89
C THR A 40 -0.32 -12.17 18.32
N ILE A 41 -0.24 -12.70 19.53
CA ILE A 41 -1.26 -13.65 20.04
C ILE A 41 -2.63 -12.99 20.11
N LYS A 42 -2.71 -11.75 20.61
CA LYS A 42 -3.98 -11.00 20.69
C LYS A 42 -4.60 -10.75 19.32
N ASP A 43 -3.78 -10.39 18.34
CA ASP A 43 -4.23 -10.10 16.97
C ASP A 43 -4.84 -11.36 16.33
N TRP A 44 -4.17 -12.50 16.44
CA TRP A 44 -4.70 -13.79 15.99
C TRP A 44 -5.98 -14.19 16.72
N TYR A 45 -6.05 -14.00 18.03
CA TYR A 45 -7.28 -14.22 18.79
C TYR A 45 -8.43 -13.29 18.38
N ALA A 46 -8.14 -12.08 17.92
CA ALA A 46 -9.17 -11.19 17.37
C ALA A 46 -9.69 -11.71 16.02
N MET A 47 -8.79 -12.14 15.14
CA MET A 47 -9.15 -12.76 13.85
C MET A 47 -10.02 -14.01 14.03
N PHE A 48 -9.61 -14.92 14.93
CA PHE A 48 -10.36 -16.15 15.20
C PHE A 48 -11.75 -15.87 15.80
N ARG A 49 -11.88 -14.84 16.66
CA ARG A 49 -13.19 -14.38 17.16
C ARG A 49 -14.06 -13.77 16.06
N GLY A 50 -13.44 -13.19 15.03
CA GLY A 50 -14.12 -12.70 13.82
C GLY A 50 -14.57 -13.82 12.86
N GLY A 51 -14.26 -15.09 13.16
CA GLY A 51 -14.61 -16.25 12.34
C GLY A 51 -13.58 -16.59 11.26
N GLU A 52 -12.51 -15.80 11.13
CA GLU A 52 -11.43 -16.09 10.19
C GLU A 52 -10.48 -17.10 10.78
N MET A 53 -10.59 -18.36 10.36
CA MET A 53 -9.80 -19.48 10.87
C MET A 53 -8.56 -19.80 10.02
N SER A 54 -8.21 -18.94 9.06
CA SER A 54 -7.00 -19.11 8.26
C SER A 54 -5.75 -18.86 9.11
N THR A 55 -4.66 -19.56 8.82
CA THR A 55 -3.33 -19.31 9.42
C THR A 55 -2.34 -18.72 8.41
N GLU A 56 -2.79 -18.56 7.16
CA GLU A 56 -2.01 -17.94 6.08
C GLU A 56 -2.03 -16.43 6.21
N ASP A 57 -1.02 -15.77 5.64
CA ASP A 57 -1.05 -14.32 5.48
C ASP A 57 -2.12 -13.95 4.47
N GLY A 58 -2.91 -12.91 4.78
CA GLY A 58 -3.82 -12.32 3.82
C GLY A 58 -3.08 -11.73 2.63
N GLU A 59 -3.79 -11.54 1.51
CA GLU A 59 -3.23 -10.94 0.31
C GLU A 59 -2.61 -9.57 0.65
N ARG A 60 -1.29 -9.48 0.45
CA ARG A 60 -0.57 -8.24 0.73
C ARG A 60 -0.91 -7.27 -0.40
N SER A 61 -1.54 -6.15 -0.06
CA SER A 61 -1.76 -5.06 -1.00
C SER A 61 -0.42 -4.71 -1.67
N GLU A 62 -0.35 -4.97 -2.98
CA GLU A 62 0.79 -4.57 -3.78
C GLU A 62 0.86 -3.04 -3.83
N ARG A 63 2.07 -2.50 -4.00
CA ARG A 63 2.27 -1.07 -4.22
C ARG A 63 1.39 -0.64 -5.39
N PRO A 64 0.57 0.43 -5.26
CA PRO A 64 -0.23 0.93 -6.38
C PRO A 64 0.68 1.13 -7.59
N ARG A 65 0.40 0.45 -8.69
CA ARG A 65 1.10 0.70 -9.95
C ARG A 65 0.78 2.13 -10.35
N GLU A 66 1.82 2.93 -10.59
CA GLU A 66 1.66 4.28 -11.11
C GLU A 66 1.10 4.19 -12.53
N ASP A 67 -0.22 4.21 -12.64
CA ASP A 67 -0.90 4.44 -13.90
C ASP A 67 -0.53 5.86 -14.36
N LYS A 68 0.48 5.95 -15.23
CA LYS A 68 0.94 7.23 -15.82
C LYS A 68 -0.21 8.01 -16.48
N SER A 69 -1.29 7.33 -16.87
CA SER A 69 -2.53 7.94 -17.37
C SER A 69 -3.22 8.83 -16.34
N LYS A 70 -3.17 8.48 -15.05
CA LYS A 70 -3.74 9.28 -13.95
C LYS A 70 -2.90 10.54 -13.71
N LEU A 71 -1.58 10.44 -13.79
CA LEU A 71 -0.68 11.58 -13.69
C LEU A 71 -0.93 12.60 -14.81
N VAL A 72 -1.07 12.15 -16.06
CA VAL A 72 -1.37 13.03 -17.20
C VAL A 72 -2.73 13.74 -17.05
N SER A 73 -3.74 13.08 -16.48
CA SER A 73 -5.04 13.74 -16.19
C SER A 73 -5.00 14.76 -15.04
N MET A 74 -3.99 14.71 -14.17
CA MET A 74 -3.82 15.67 -13.07
C MET A 74 -3.13 16.97 -13.52
N PHE A 75 -2.46 16.98 -14.67
CA PHE A 75 -1.88 18.20 -15.23
C PHE A 75 -2.93 18.93 -16.11
N PRO A 76 -3.28 20.19 -15.81
CA PRO A 76 -4.24 20.94 -16.62
C PRO A 76 -3.65 21.22 -18.02
N LYS A 77 -4.39 20.86 -19.07
CA LYS A 77 -4.06 21.13 -20.49
C LYS A 77 -3.75 22.61 -20.78
N SER A 78 -4.21 23.52 -19.92
CA SER A 78 -4.06 24.96 -20.08
C SER A 78 -2.61 25.45 -20.09
N LYS A 79 -1.65 24.72 -19.50
CA LYS A 79 -0.23 25.12 -19.54
C LYS A 79 0.41 24.94 -20.92
N PHE A 80 0.01 23.89 -21.66
CA PHE A 80 0.54 23.63 -23.00
C PHE A 80 -0.06 24.57 -24.06
N GLU A 81 -1.34 24.91 -23.93
CA GLU A 81 -2.03 25.78 -24.90
C GLU A 81 -1.55 27.24 -24.84
N LEU A 82 -1.14 27.74 -23.66
CA LEU A 82 -0.56 29.08 -23.51
C LEU A 82 0.82 29.20 -24.15
N GLU A 83 1.70 28.19 -24.01
CA GLU A 83 3.04 28.23 -24.63
C GLU A 83 2.97 28.21 -26.16
N ILE A 84 2.07 27.39 -26.73
CA ILE A 84 1.84 27.37 -28.19
C ILE A 84 1.36 28.74 -28.67
N SER A 85 0.49 29.43 -27.92
CA SER A 85 -0.02 30.75 -28.31
C SER A 85 1.08 31.82 -28.33
N VAL A 86 2.00 31.82 -27.36
CA VAL A 86 3.09 32.83 -27.31
C VAL A 86 4.09 32.64 -28.44
N GLU A 87 4.47 31.40 -28.76
CA GLU A 87 5.40 31.12 -29.86
C GLU A 87 4.79 31.38 -31.25
N GLN A 88 3.53 31.00 -31.46
CA GLN A 88 2.81 31.28 -32.71
C GLN A 88 2.67 32.79 -32.93
N VAL A 89 2.31 33.55 -31.88
CA VAL A 89 2.23 35.02 -31.94
C VAL A 89 3.61 35.63 -32.20
N ALA A 90 4.69 35.11 -31.61
CA ALA A 90 6.04 35.60 -31.86
C ALA A 90 6.46 35.43 -33.33
N LEU A 91 6.16 34.27 -33.94
CA LEU A 91 6.43 34.02 -35.36
C LEU A 91 5.58 34.91 -36.29
N GLU A 92 4.31 35.13 -35.95
CA GLU A 92 3.43 35.99 -36.74
C GLU A 92 3.90 37.45 -36.73
N VAL A 93 4.23 37.99 -35.55
CA VAL A 93 4.80 39.36 -35.38
C VAL A 93 6.12 39.52 -36.13
N VAL A 94 6.98 38.49 -36.12
CA VAL A 94 8.23 38.49 -36.90
C VAL A 94 7.93 38.52 -38.40
N SER A 95 6.98 37.71 -38.88
CA SER A 95 6.60 37.69 -40.29
C SER A 95 6.05 39.05 -40.78
N GLU A 96 5.28 39.74 -39.93
CA GLU A 96 4.64 41.00 -40.29
C GLU A 96 5.62 42.19 -40.29
N ARG A 97 6.64 42.14 -39.43
CA ARG A 97 7.78 43.08 -39.49
C ARG A 97 8.61 42.88 -40.77
N VAL A 98 8.83 41.63 -41.20
CA VAL A 98 9.57 41.36 -42.45
C VAL A 98 8.80 41.88 -43.67
N LYS A 99 7.47 41.74 -43.71
CA LYS A 99 6.63 42.25 -44.81
C LYS A 99 6.58 43.78 -44.92
N LYS A 100 6.77 44.52 -43.81
CA LYS A 100 6.78 46.00 -43.81
C LYS A 100 8.13 46.63 -44.18
N VAL A 101 9.20 45.82 -44.29
CA VAL A 101 10.57 46.30 -44.56
C VAL A 101 10.98 46.08 -46.03
N VAL A 102 10.17 45.39 -46.83
CA VAL A 102 10.38 45.24 -48.28
C VAL A 102 9.28 46.04 -49.00
N PRO A 103 9.62 47.04 -49.83
CA PRO A 103 8.64 47.86 -50.56
C PRO A 103 7.90 47.07 -51.65
#